data_AF-A0A6C0JNW7-F1
#
_entry.id   AF-A0A6C0JNW7-F1
#
_cell.length_a   1.000
_cell.length_b   1.000
_cell.length_c   1.000
_cell.angle_alpha   90.00
_cell.angle_beta   90.00
_cell.angle_gamma   90.00
#
_symmetry.space_group_name_H-M   'P 1'
#
loop_
_entity.id
_entity.type
_entity.pdbx_description
1 polymer ?
#
loop_
_entity_poly.entity_id
_entity_poly.type
_entity_poly.pdbx_seq_one_letter_code
_entity_poly.pdbx_strand_id
1 'polypeptide(L)'
;MFYIITYASHSERYFELLKQSCPDIIVLEKENNKINATVNFCKSKNPDDIVCFVDGYKSVVLSLKEEILEKYKSFNTPLVFSQGFRPSTFFTKYLQDKLYGLCKYKRLNSGLYIGTAESIIDFWKDIKEKEDDKSYATLTCRKINYMKIDDEYKLFYDYSSLDKIDIKNNSLFINDNKIPTSVISCPSNNSINHILSQLNYTNLNLPDIKYDYVRYIKYFIKEYILVLLIIVVFIYFKNIFFSIIISFLLFFSLLKYELYLKHTSISTTNKILSLFVDVIHISFEIFVLWLLINFECNINKILLLNIIYFSMVAGFFIFKRCILTIITNKLTDTPDRTWGGNIYIFKYIFDINTPFEKKHNVDITDSERWIQFNTKVIFPVILLNLYCLWKINKSTLCISKQ
;
A
#
# COMPACT_ATOMS: atom_id res chain seq x y z
N MET A 1 -18.40 -9.06 -30.44
CA MET A 1 -19.07 -10.10 -29.62
C MET A 1 -18.72 -9.92 -28.15
N PHE A 2 -19.43 -10.57 -27.23
CA PHE A 2 -19.12 -10.55 -25.80
C PHE A 2 -18.98 -11.98 -25.25
N TYR A 3 -17.89 -12.25 -24.53
CA TYR A 3 -17.57 -13.55 -23.94
C TYR A 3 -17.35 -13.40 -22.43
N ILE A 4 -17.87 -14.35 -21.66
CA ILE A 4 -17.48 -14.56 -20.26
C ILE A 4 -16.63 -15.82 -20.23
N ILE A 5 -15.41 -15.70 -19.69
CA ILE A 5 -14.42 -16.77 -19.67
C ILE A 5 -13.96 -17.02 -18.24
N THR A 6 -13.53 -18.24 -17.98
CA THR A 6 -12.88 -18.62 -16.73
C THR A 6 -11.73 -19.57 -17.00
N TYR A 7 -10.85 -19.76 -16.02
CA TYR A 7 -9.82 -20.79 -16.05
C TYR A 7 -10.04 -21.73 -14.87
N ALA A 8 -10.14 -23.02 -15.17
CA ALA A 8 -10.24 -24.09 -14.18
C ALA A 8 -9.52 -25.33 -14.72
N SER A 9 -8.90 -26.11 -13.83
CA SER A 9 -8.21 -27.36 -14.15
C SER A 9 -8.90 -28.57 -13.52
N HIS A 10 -9.86 -28.34 -12.62
CA HIS A 10 -10.66 -29.33 -11.92
C HIS A 10 -11.94 -28.67 -11.40
N SER A 11 -12.89 -29.46 -10.91
CA SER A 11 -14.11 -28.94 -10.30
C SER A 11 -13.94 -28.86 -8.78
N GLU A 12 -13.86 -27.63 -8.27
CA GLU A 12 -13.72 -27.34 -6.85
C GLU A 12 -14.49 -26.08 -6.46
N ARG A 13 -14.86 -26.00 -5.17
CA ARG A 13 -15.47 -24.82 -4.55
C ARG A 13 -16.65 -24.28 -5.37
N TYR A 14 -16.62 -23.01 -5.75
CA TYR A 14 -17.73 -22.32 -6.42
C TYR A 14 -17.82 -22.63 -7.92
N PHE A 15 -16.98 -23.50 -8.48
CA PHE A 15 -16.93 -23.72 -9.93
C PHE A 15 -18.23 -24.27 -10.52
N GLU A 16 -18.86 -25.25 -9.87
CA GLU A 16 -20.17 -25.75 -10.32
C GLU A 16 -21.25 -24.68 -10.24
N LEU A 17 -21.22 -23.87 -9.18
CA LEU A 17 -22.13 -22.76 -9.02
C LEU A 17 -21.90 -21.67 -10.08
N LEU A 18 -20.64 -21.41 -10.43
CA LEU A 18 -20.30 -20.47 -11.49
C LEU A 18 -20.91 -20.92 -12.82
N LYS A 19 -20.75 -22.20 -13.19
CA LYS A 19 -21.37 -22.78 -14.40
C LYS A 19 -22.90 -22.73 -14.36
N GLN A 20 -23.51 -22.97 -13.19
CA GLN A 20 -24.96 -22.85 -13.02
C GLN A 20 -25.42 -21.39 -13.19
N SER A 21 -24.67 -20.44 -12.64
CA SER A 21 -24.98 -19.01 -12.67
C SER A 21 -24.72 -18.36 -14.04
N CYS A 22 -23.83 -18.96 -14.85
CA CYS A 22 -23.46 -18.51 -16.19
C CYS A 22 -23.29 -19.72 -17.13
N PRO A 23 -24.38 -20.30 -17.65
CA PRO A 23 -24.32 -21.54 -18.44
C PRO A 23 -23.51 -21.43 -19.74
N ASP A 24 -23.36 -20.22 -20.30
CA ASP A 24 -22.59 -19.94 -21.51
C ASP A 24 -21.11 -19.58 -21.25
N ILE A 25 -20.64 -19.74 -20.00
CA ILE A 25 -19.25 -19.46 -19.64
C ILE A 25 -18.29 -20.39 -20.38
N ILE A 26 -17.21 -19.81 -20.92
CA ILE A 26 -16.17 -20.58 -21.60
C ILE A 26 -15.07 -20.92 -20.59
N VAL A 27 -14.84 -22.22 -20.37
CA VAL A 27 -13.80 -22.72 -19.48
C VAL A 27 -12.51 -22.95 -20.26
N LEU A 28 -11.42 -22.34 -19.81
CA LEU A 28 -10.08 -22.49 -20.37
C LEU A 28 -9.28 -23.48 -19.50
N GLU A 29 -8.84 -24.60 -20.07
CA GLU A 29 -8.21 -25.70 -19.30
C GLU A 29 -6.81 -26.11 -19.79
N LYS A 30 -6.45 -25.77 -21.04
CA LYS A 30 -5.31 -26.39 -21.76
C LYS A 30 -3.92 -25.85 -21.44
N GLU A 31 -3.82 -24.70 -20.78
CA GLU A 31 -2.55 -24.02 -20.55
C GLU A 31 -2.13 -24.17 -19.09
N ASN A 32 -0.82 -24.18 -18.84
CA ASN A 32 -0.26 -24.24 -17.48
C ASN A 32 -0.55 -23.00 -16.64
N ASN A 33 -0.97 -21.90 -17.28
CA ASN A 33 -1.17 -20.60 -16.65
C ASN A 33 -2.45 -19.93 -17.18
N LYS A 34 -3.32 -19.49 -16.27
CA LYS A 34 -4.59 -18.81 -16.56
C LYS A 34 -4.44 -17.56 -17.46
N ILE A 35 -3.35 -16.81 -17.31
CA ILE A 35 -3.12 -15.59 -18.07
C ILE A 35 -2.74 -15.94 -19.51
N ASN A 36 -1.87 -16.92 -19.72
CA ASN A 36 -1.55 -17.43 -21.06
C ASN A 36 -2.79 -17.97 -21.76
N ALA A 37 -3.63 -18.74 -21.03
CA ALA A 37 -4.91 -19.21 -21.55
C ALA A 37 -5.81 -18.06 -22.02
N THR A 38 -5.91 -17.02 -21.21
CA THR A 38 -6.73 -15.85 -21.50
C THR A 38 -6.20 -15.07 -22.71
N VAL A 39 -4.89 -14.85 -22.78
CA VAL A 39 -4.24 -14.16 -23.90
C VAL A 39 -4.41 -14.95 -25.19
N ASN A 40 -4.21 -16.28 -25.16
CA ASN A 40 -4.38 -17.14 -26.33
C ASN A 40 -5.84 -17.17 -26.80
N PHE A 41 -6.81 -17.18 -25.88
CA PHE A 41 -8.21 -17.02 -26.22
C PHE A 41 -8.45 -15.68 -26.93
N CYS A 42 -7.97 -14.57 -26.37
CA CYS A 42 -8.17 -13.23 -26.95
C CYS A 42 -7.53 -13.11 -28.35
N LYS A 43 -6.36 -13.73 -28.58
CA LYS A 43 -5.71 -13.74 -29.91
C LYS A 43 -6.52 -14.45 -30.99
N SER A 44 -7.44 -15.34 -30.61
CA SER A 44 -8.35 -16.03 -31.53
C SER A 44 -9.64 -15.25 -31.81
N LYS A 45 -9.81 -14.06 -31.23
CA LYS A 45 -11.01 -13.21 -31.34
C LYS A 45 -10.71 -11.93 -32.11
N ASN A 46 -11.77 -11.20 -32.47
CA ASN A 46 -11.58 -9.88 -33.06
C ASN A 46 -11.05 -8.91 -32.00
N PRO A 47 -10.19 -7.93 -32.37
CA PRO A 47 -9.63 -6.96 -31.43
C PRO A 47 -10.67 -6.24 -30.55
N ASP A 48 -11.83 -5.93 -31.15
CA ASP A 48 -12.95 -5.22 -30.51
C ASP A 48 -13.92 -6.13 -29.75
N ASP A 49 -13.71 -7.45 -29.77
CA ASP A 49 -14.52 -8.37 -28.96
C ASP A 49 -14.27 -8.10 -27.48
N ILE A 50 -15.35 -8.14 -26.70
CA ILE A 50 -15.29 -7.88 -25.26
C ILE A 50 -15.16 -9.24 -24.55
N VAL A 51 -14.25 -9.30 -23.58
CA VAL A 51 -13.96 -10.51 -22.81
C VAL A 51 -14.00 -10.15 -21.33
N CYS A 52 -14.84 -10.85 -20.57
CA CYS A 52 -14.92 -10.78 -19.11
C CYS A 52 -14.28 -12.04 -18.52
N PHE A 53 -13.15 -11.90 -17.86
CA PHE A 53 -12.53 -12.98 -17.10
C PHE A 53 -13.07 -13.02 -15.67
N VAL A 54 -13.50 -14.20 -15.24
CA VAL A 54 -13.92 -14.47 -13.85
C VAL A 54 -13.18 -15.67 -13.27
N ASP A 55 -12.72 -15.58 -12.04
CA ASP A 55 -11.99 -16.67 -11.37
C ASP A 55 -12.91 -17.86 -11.11
N GLY A 56 -12.52 -19.04 -11.60
CA GLY A 56 -13.37 -20.23 -11.65
C GLY A 56 -13.75 -20.79 -10.30
N TYR A 57 -12.89 -20.67 -9.30
CA TYR A 57 -13.06 -21.38 -8.03
C TYR A 57 -13.73 -20.57 -6.94
N LYS A 58 -13.92 -19.27 -7.16
CA LYS A 58 -14.34 -18.34 -6.11
C LYS A 58 -15.23 -17.21 -6.60
N SER A 59 -15.87 -17.35 -7.75
CA SER A 59 -16.75 -16.31 -8.29
C SER A 59 -18.12 -16.87 -8.66
N VAL A 60 -19.13 -16.01 -8.63
CA VAL A 60 -20.50 -16.31 -9.05
C VAL A 60 -21.01 -15.11 -9.85
N VAL A 61 -21.64 -15.37 -10.99
CA VAL A 61 -22.23 -14.34 -11.85
C VAL A 61 -23.68 -14.11 -11.41
N LEU A 62 -24.01 -12.87 -11.07
CA LEU A 62 -25.31 -12.48 -10.51
C LEU A 62 -26.21 -11.78 -11.54
N SER A 63 -25.61 -11.15 -12.54
CA SER A 63 -26.31 -10.40 -13.60
C SER A 63 -26.34 -11.18 -14.91
N LEU A 64 -27.29 -10.80 -15.77
CA LEU A 64 -27.29 -11.23 -17.16
C LEU A 64 -26.10 -10.63 -17.93
N LYS A 65 -25.72 -11.32 -19.00
CA LYS A 65 -24.61 -10.96 -19.87
C LYS A 65 -24.77 -9.57 -20.48
N GLU A 66 -25.99 -9.21 -20.87
CA GLU A 66 -26.31 -7.91 -21.45
C GLU A 66 -26.09 -6.78 -20.44
N GLU A 67 -26.51 -6.99 -19.18
CA GLU A 67 -26.35 -6.03 -18.09
C GLU A 67 -24.87 -5.80 -17.74
N ILE A 68 -24.06 -6.87 -17.70
CA ILE A 68 -22.60 -6.77 -17.51
C ILE A 68 -21.99 -5.91 -18.61
N LEU A 69 -22.38 -6.15 -19.86
CA LEU A 69 -21.87 -5.41 -21.01
C LEU A 69 -22.25 -3.92 -20.97
N GLU A 70 -23.49 -3.61 -20.60
CA GLU A 70 -23.95 -2.22 -20.43
C GLU A 70 -23.19 -1.49 -19.32
N LYS A 71 -23.03 -2.14 -18.16
CA LYS A 71 -22.24 -1.60 -17.05
C LYS A 71 -20.79 -1.35 -17.46
N TYR A 72 -20.16 -2.27 -18.17
CA TYR A 72 -18.80 -2.09 -18.69
C TYR A 72 -18.68 -0.90 -19.62
N LYS A 73 -19.60 -0.75 -20.59
CA LYS A 73 -19.61 0.40 -21.51
C LYS A 73 -19.69 1.73 -20.77
N SER A 74 -20.38 1.78 -19.62
CA SER A 74 -20.47 3.00 -18.80
C SER A 74 -19.13 3.46 -18.20
N PHE A 75 -18.14 2.56 -18.06
CA PHE A 75 -16.80 2.96 -17.60
C PHE A 75 -16.04 3.77 -18.63
N ASN A 76 -16.41 3.72 -19.91
CA ASN A 76 -15.74 4.42 -21.00
C ASN A 76 -14.21 4.25 -20.96
N THR A 77 -13.76 3.00 -20.90
CA THR A 77 -12.34 2.63 -20.86
C THR A 77 -12.17 1.23 -21.49
N PRO A 78 -11.04 0.96 -22.16
CA PRO A 78 -10.80 -0.36 -22.76
C PRO A 78 -10.70 -1.54 -21.80
N LEU A 79 -10.34 -1.30 -20.53
CA LEU A 79 -10.09 -2.36 -19.55
C LEU A 79 -10.50 -1.95 -18.13
N VAL A 80 -11.24 -2.80 -17.43
CA VAL A 80 -11.71 -2.61 -16.06
C VAL A 80 -11.32 -3.82 -15.21
N PHE A 81 -10.62 -3.57 -14.11
CA PHE A 81 -10.34 -4.59 -13.09
C PHE A 81 -11.23 -4.41 -11.87
N SER A 82 -11.49 -5.50 -11.15
CA SER A 82 -12.11 -5.43 -9.82
C SER A 82 -11.22 -4.73 -8.81
N GLN A 83 -11.84 -3.97 -7.91
CA GLN A 83 -11.19 -3.52 -6.67
C GLN A 83 -10.93 -4.74 -5.77
N GLY A 84 -9.70 -4.87 -5.29
CA GLY A 84 -9.36 -5.90 -4.31
C GLY A 84 -10.07 -5.70 -2.98
N PHE A 85 -10.37 -6.81 -2.29
CA PHE A 85 -11.09 -6.78 -1.01
C PHE A 85 -10.48 -5.83 0.03
N ARG A 86 -11.36 -5.23 0.85
CA ARG A 86 -10.94 -4.39 1.97
C ARG A 86 -10.44 -5.27 3.13
N PRO A 87 -9.16 -5.19 3.52
CA PRO A 87 -8.62 -5.98 4.62
C PRO A 87 -9.28 -5.56 5.95
N SER A 88 -9.68 -6.55 6.75
CA SER A 88 -10.33 -6.34 8.05
C SER A 88 -9.35 -6.00 9.17
N THR A 89 -8.06 -6.25 8.98
CA THR A 89 -7.02 -6.03 10.00
C THR A 89 -5.81 -5.31 9.44
N PHE A 90 -5.08 -4.62 10.31
CA PHE A 90 -3.80 -3.99 9.94
C PHE A 90 -2.80 -5.00 9.36
N PHE A 91 -2.69 -6.20 9.93
CA PHE A 91 -1.75 -7.22 9.44
C PHE A 91 -2.09 -7.71 8.03
N THR A 92 -3.36 -7.95 7.74
CA THR A 92 -3.79 -8.35 6.38
C THR A 92 -3.62 -7.22 5.37
N LYS A 93 -3.87 -5.98 5.80
CA LYS A 93 -3.59 -4.76 5.02
C LYS A 93 -2.10 -4.63 4.68
N TYR A 94 -1.25 -4.67 5.71
CA TYR A 94 0.20 -4.60 5.59
C TYR A 94 0.76 -5.68 4.67
N LEU A 95 0.35 -6.93 4.89
CA LEU A 95 0.82 -8.06 4.10
C LEU A 95 0.43 -7.92 2.63
N GLN A 96 -0.82 -7.55 2.33
CA GLN A 96 -1.25 -7.35 0.95
C GLN A 96 -0.48 -6.22 0.25
N ASP A 97 -0.33 -5.09 0.93
CA ASP A 97 0.36 -3.93 0.36
C ASP A 97 1.85 -4.22 0.16
N LYS A 98 2.47 -4.98 1.09
CA LYS A 98 3.87 -5.44 0.98
C LYS A 98 4.09 -6.45 -0.16
N LEU A 99 3.11 -7.30 -0.44
CA LEU A 99 3.22 -8.35 -1.46
C LEU A 99 2.91 -7.78 -2.85
N TYR A 100 1.78 -7.11 -2.98
CA TYR A 100 1.21 -6.74 -4.26
C TYR A 100 1.39 -5.24 -4.57
N GLY A 101 1.53 -4.40 -3.55
CA GLY A 101 1.49 -2.95 -3.69
C GLY A 101 0.09 -2.42 -3.97
N LEU A 102 0.01 -1.14 -4.34
CA LEU A 102 -1.22 -0.46 -4.77
C LEU A 102 -1.14 -0.04 -6.23
N CYS A 103 -2.25 -0.11 -6.98
CA CYS A 103 -2.37 0.58 -8.26
C CYS A 103 -3.12 1.89 -8.07
N LYS A 104 -2.50 3.03 -8.43
CA LYS A 104 -3.13 4.37 -8.33
C LYS A 104 -3.88 4.56 -7.00
N TYR A 105 -3.23 4.13 -5.90
CA TYR A 105 -3.72 4.17 -4.52
C TYR A 105 -4.84 3.20 -4.13
N LYS A 106 -5.22 2.27 -5.02
CA LYS A 106 -6.25 1.25 -4.79
C LYS A 106 -5.64 -0.15 -4.85
N ARG A 107 -6.26 -1.12 -4.18
CA ARG A 107 -5.93 -2.53 -4.35
C ARG A 107 -6.66 -3.05 -5.59
N LEU A 108 -5.98 -3.83 -6.39
CA LEU A 108 -6.53 -4.46 -7.59
C LEU A 108 -6.70 -5.96 -7.35
N ASN A 109 -7.77 -6.55 -7.86
CA ASN A 109 -7.90 -8.01 -7.97
C ASN A 109 -7.78 -8.43 -9.43
N SER A 110 -6.77 -9.24 -9.72
CA SER A 110 -6.51 -9.79 -11.06
C SER A 110 -7.39 -11.00 -11.41
N GLY A 111 -8.15 -11.51 -10.46
CA GLY A 111 -9.09 -12.62 -10.68
C GLY A 111 -10.39 -12.22 -11.37
N LEU A 112 -10.68 -10.92 -11.50
CA LEU A 112 -11.88 -10.39 -12.13
C LEU A 112 -11.53 -9.17 -12.98
N TYR A 113 -11.80 -9.22 -14.27
CA TYR A 113 -11.63 -8.08 -15.17
C TYR A 113 -12.45 -8.23 -16.44
N ILE A 114 -12.72 -7.11 -17.11
CA ILE A 114 -13.39 -7.06 -18.41
C ILE A 114 -12.73 -6.03 -19.30
N GLY A 115 -12.55 -6.34 -20.58
CA GLY A 115 -11.98 -5.40 -21.54
C GLY A 115 -12.11 -5.87 -22.97
N THR A 116 -11.61 -5.08 -23.92
CA THR A 116 -11.46 -5.53 -25.32
C THR A 116 -10.36 -6.59 -25.42
N ALA A 117 -10.49 -7.52 -26.36
CA ALA A 117 -9.50 -8.57 -26.59
C ALA A 117 -8.11 -7.98 -26.83
N GLU A 118 -8.01 -6.89 -27.60
CA GLU A 118 -6.76 -6.16 -27.82
C GLU A 118 -6.16 -5.61 -26.52
N SER A 119 -6.96 -4.93 -25.69
CA SER A 119 -6.48 -4.33 -24.45
C SER A 119 -6.02 -5.38 -23.44
N ILE A 120 -6.65 -6.55 -23.41
CA ILE A 120 -6.27 -7.67 -22.54
C ILE A 120 -4.95 -8.27 -23.02
N ILE A 121 -4.77 -8.46 -24.33
CA ILE A 121 -3.49 -8.92 -24.90
C ILE A 121 -2.38 -7.91 -24.56
N ASP A 122 -2.61 -6.62 -24.81
CA ASP A 122 -1.61 -5.58 -24.56
C ASP A 122 -1.25 -5.48 -23.07
N PHE A 123 -2.23 -5.62 -22.17
CA PHE A 123 -2.00 -5.55 -20.72
C PHE A 123 -1.13 -6.70 -20.21
N TRP A 124 -1.36 -7.92 -20.71
CA TRP A 124 -0.70 -9.14 -20.20
C TRP A 124 0.50 -9.62 -21.01
N LYS A 125 0.85 -8.95 -22.13
CA LYS A 125 1.87 -9.43 -23.08
C LYS A 125 3.25 -9.71 -22.48
N ASP A 126 3.63 -9.00 -21.42
CA ASP A 126 4.97 -9.08 -20.81
C ASP A 126 5.00 -9.90 -19.51
N ILE A 127 3.90 -10.55 -19.11
CA ILE A 127 3.87 -11.37 -17.90
C ILE A 127 4.75 -12.62 -18.08
N LYS A 128 5.53 -12.97 -17.06
CA LYS A 128 6.31 -14.21 -17.06
C LYS A 128 5.49 -15.37 -16.49
N GLU A 129 5.71 -16.59 -16.98
CA GLU A 129 4.92 -17.76 -16.61
C GLU A 129 4.85 -18.04 -15.09
N LYS A 130 5.93 -17.74 -14.35
CA LYS A 130 6.02 -17.94 -12.88
C LYS A 130 5.73 -16.68 -12.07
N GLU A 131 5.36 -15.59 -12.72
CA GLU A 131 5.06 -14.33 -12.05
C GLU A 131 3.66 -14.36 -11.46
N ASP A 132 3.50 -13.78 -10.27
CA ASP A 132 2.21 -13.62 -9.62
C ASP A 132 1.38 -12.57 -10.38
N ASP A 133 0.23 -12.97 -10.88
CA ASP A 133 -0.62 -12.16 -11.76
C ASP A 133 -1.14 -10.88 -11.09
N LYS A 134 -1.42 -10.94 -9.78
CA LYS A 134 -1.86 -9.77 -9.00
C LYS A 134 -0.73 -8.76 -8.85
N SER A 135 0.48 -9.23 -8.56
CA SER A 135 1.69 -8.41 -8.46
C SER A 135 2.00 -7.73 -9.80
N TYR A 136 1.98 -8.51 -10.90
CA TYR A 136 2.19 -7.99 -12.24
C TYR A 136 1.13 -6.93 -12.59
N ALA A 137 -0.16 -7.27 -12.45
CA ALA A 137 -1.25 -6.35 -12.79
C ALA A 137 -1.16 -5.04 -11.99
N THR A 138 -0.82 -5.11 -10.71
CA THR A 138 -0.67 -3.93 -9.86
C THR A 138 0.48 -3.03 -10.33
N LEU A 139 1.59 -3.60 -10.77
CA LEU A 139 2.74 -2.85 -11.31
C LEU A 139 2.43 -2.26 -12.69
N THR A 140 1.83 -3.04 -13.59
CA THR A 140 1.45 -2.60 -14.94
C THR A 140 0.42 -1.47 -14.89
N CYS A 141 -0.58 -1.59 -14.02
CA CYS A 141 -1.64 -0.60 -13.81
C CYS A 141 -1.12 0.80 -13.41
N ARG A 142 0.10 0.90 -12.84
CA ARG A 142 0.75 2.19 -12.54
C ARG A 142 1.29 2.90 -13.77
N LYS A 143 1.62 2.15 -14.82
CA LYS A 143 2.27 2.66 -16.05
C LYS A 143 1.26 3.00 -17.14
N ILE A 144 0.12 2.32 -17.15
CA ILE A 144 -0.89 2.47 -18.20
C ILE A 144 -2.05 3.37 -17.80
N ASN A 145 -2.68 4.01 -18.78
CA ASN A 145 -3.78 4.95 -18.59
C ASN A 145 -5.12 4.50 -19.18
N TYR A 146 -5.14 3.47 -20.02
CA TYR A 146 -6.36 2.97 -20.67
C TYR A 146 -7.18 1.99 -19.81
N MET A 147 -6.96 1.96 -18.50
CA MET A 147 -7.71 1.10 -17.58
C MET A 147 -8.28 1.83 -16.37
N LYS A 148 -9.34 1.25 -15.79
CA LYS A 148 -9.93 1.66 -14.52
C LYS A 148 -10.02 0.49 -13.54
N ILE A 149 -10.17 0.83 -12.27
CA ILE A 149 -10.53 -0.10 -11.19
C ILE A 149 -11.99 0.20 -10.84
N ASP A 150 -12.83 -0.82 -10.78
CA ASP A 150 -14.22 -0.72 -10.32
C ASP A 150 -14.27 -0.56 -8.79
N ASP A 151 -14.10 0.68 -8.33
CA ASP A 151 -14.14 1.03 -6.90
C ASP A 151 -15.54 1.34 -6.37
N GLU A 152 -16.54 1.35 -7.26
CA GLU A 152 -17.95 1.52 -6.94
C GLU A 152 -18.72 0.19 -7.02
N TYR A 153 -18.01 -0.94 -7.15
CA TYR A 153 -18.56 -2.30 -7.16
C TYR A 153 -19.68 -2.54 -8.20
N LYS A 154 -19.69 -1.78 -9.31
CA LYS A 154 -20.77 -1.84 -10.31
C LYS A 154 -20.77 -3.16 -11.08
N LEU A 155 -19.59 -3.63 -11.44
CA LEU A 155 -19.36 -4.89 -12.14
C LEU A 155 -18.96 -5.99 -11.18
N PHE A 156 -17.98 -5.69 -10.33
CA PHE A 156 -17.26 -6.69 -9.56
C PHE A 156 -17.26 -6.35 -8.09
N TYR A 157 -17.57 -7.35 -7.26
CA TYR A 157 -17.45 -7.23 -5.81
C TYR A 157 -16.57 -8.35 -5.25
N ASP A 158 -15.41 -7.95 -4.73
CA ASP A 158 -14.58 -8.80 -3.90
C ASP A 158 -15.07 -8.75 -2.44
N TYR A 159 -15.70 -9.82 -1.99
CA TYR A 159 -16.33 -9.88 -0.68
C TYR A 159 -15.38 -9.48 0.47
N SER A 160 -15.83 -8.52 1.28
CA SER A 160 -15.24 -8.18 2.58
C SER A 160 -16.30 -8.14 3.67
N SER A 161 -15.94 -8.64 4.85
CA SER A 161 -16.81 -8.58 6.04
C SER A 161 -16.98 -7.15 6.60
N LEU A 162 -16.24 -6.18 6.07
CA LEU A 162 -16.36 -4.77 6.47
C LEU A 162 -17.39 -3.99 5.66
N ASP A 163 -17.79 -4.52 4.52
CA ASP A 163 -18.72 -3.83 3.62
C ASP A 163 -20.16 -4.12 4.05
N LYS A 164 -21.03 -3.09 3.91
CA LYS A 164 -22.47 -3.27 4.12
C LYS A 164 -23.05 -3.96 2.90
N ILE A 165 -23.85 -4.98 3.13
CA ILE A 165 -24.47 -5.78 2.08
C ILE A 165 -25.99 -5.68 2.23
N ASP A 166 -26.66 -5.39 1.11
CA ASP A 166 -28.10 -5.35 1.01
C ASP A 166 -28.54 -6.16 -0.22
N ILE A 167 -29.62 -6.93 -0.07
CA ILE A 167 -30.15 -7.80 -1.14
C ILE A 167 -31.60 -7.44 -1.36
N LYS A 168 -31.91 -6.96 -2.55
CA LYS A 168 -33.26 -6.55 -2.96
C LYS A 168 -33.56 -7.14 -4.31
N ASN A 169 -34.72 -7.78 -4.45
CA ASN A 169 -35.17 -8.38 -5.71
C ASN A 169 -34.10 -9.28 -6.35
N ASN A 170 -33.47 -10.15 -5.54
CA ASN A 170 -32.40 -11.05 -5.97
C ASN A 170 -31.15 -10.33 -6.55
N SER A 171 -30.97 -9.05 -6.22
CA SER A 171 -29.84 -8.23 -6.65
C SER A 171 -29.02 -7.80 -5.45
N LEU A 172 -27.70 -7.78 -5.60
CA LEU A 172 -26.73 -7.53 -4.52
C LEU A 172 -26.22 -6.09 -4.58
N PHE A 173 -26.43 -5.33 -3.50
CA PHE A 173 -25.99 -3.93 -3.34
C PHE A 173 -24.95 -3.82 -2.23
N ILE A 174 -23.89 -3.04 -2.47
CA ILE A 174 -22.74 -2.88 -1.57
C ILE A 174 -22.64 -1.43 -1.09
N ASN A 175 -22.43 -1.21 0.21
CA ASN A 175 -22.18 0.11 0.80
C ASN A 175 -23.19 1.21 0.39
N ASP A 176 -24.48 0.87 0.39
CA ASP A 176 -25.59 1.79 0.02
C ASP A 176 -25.55 2.24 -1.46
N ASN A 177 -24.83 1.52 -2.32
CA ASN A 177 -24.80 1.76 -3.76
C ASN A 177 -26.18 1.65 -4.40
N LYS A 178 -26.42 2.47 -5.43
CA LYS A 178 -27.66 2.44 -6.22
C LYS A 178 -27.68 1.39 -7.32
N ILE A 179 -26.52 0.89 -7.72
CA ILE A 179 -26.35 -0.07 -8.82
C ILE A 179 -25.94 -1.40 -8.21
N PRO A 180 -26.64 -2.51 -8.51
CA PRO A 180 -26.26 -3.82 -8.00
C PRO A 180 -24.98 -4.30 -8.67
N THR A 181 -24.20 -5.12 -7.97
CA THR A 181 -22.98 -5.73 -8.54
C THR A 181 -23.33 -6.91 -9.44
N SER A 182 -22.51 -7.19 -10.46
CA SER A 182 -22.79 -8.24 -11.44
C SER A 182 -22.06 -9.55 -11.19
N VAL A 183 -20.91 -9.52 -10.53
CA VAL A 183 -20.14 -10.71 -10.20
C VAL A 183 -19.61 -10.53 -8.78
N ILE A 184 -19.87 -11.51 -7.93
CA ILE A 184 -19.26 -11.59 -6.61
C ILE A 184 -18.10 -12.57 -6.65
N SER A 185 -16.95 -12.18 -6.09
CA SER A 185 -15.86 -13.08 -5.79
C SER A 185 -15.62 -13.16 -4.29
N CYS A 186 -15.25 -14.35 -3.82
CA CYS A 186 -14.90 -14.62 -2.45
C CYS A 186 -13.39 -14.92 -2.34
N PRO A 187 -12.54 -13.88 -2.34
CA PRO A 187 -11.12 -14.09 -2.15
C PRO A 187 -10.84 -14.70 -0.76
N SER A 188 -9.78 -15.49 -0.69
CA SER A 188 -9.34 -16.16 0.54
C SER A 188 -10.35 -17.21 1.06
N ASN A 189 -10.45 -17.36 2.39
CA ASN A 189 -11.21 -18.41 3.08
C ASN A 189 -12.55 -17.89 3.61
N ASN A 190 -13.01 -16.75 3.08
CA ASN A 190 -14.34 -16.27 3.42
C ASN A 190 -15.39 -17.22 2.81
N SER A 191 -16.55 -17.26 3.44
CA SER A 191 -17.73 -17.93 2.90
C SER A 191 -18.78 -16.89 2.57
N ILE A 192 -19.25 -16.91 1.32
CA ILE A 192 -20.39 -16.08 0.87
C ILE A 192 -21.70 -16.87 0.89
N ASN A 193 -21.73 -18.04 1.55
CA ASN A 193 -22.91 -18.91 1.58
C ASN A 193 -24.16 -18.21 2.12
N HIS A 194 -23.98 -17.32 3.11
CA HIS A 194 -25.07 -16.53 3.67
C HIS A 194 -25.66 -15.51 2.67
N ILE A 195 -24.84 -14.97 1.76
CA ILE A 195 -25.29 -14.08 0.68
C ILE A 195 -25.98 -14.92 -0.40
N LEU A 196 -25.34 -16.02 -0.79
CA LEU A 196 -25.82 -16.89 -1.86
C LEU A 196 -27.16 -17.54 -1.50
N SER A 197 -27.38 -17.93 -0.24
CA SER A 197 -28.66 -18.46 0.20
C SER A 197 -29.79 -17.42 0.12
N GLN A 198 -29.49 -16.15 0.41
CA GLN A 198 -30.42 -15.03 0.24
C GLN A 198 -30.69 -14.69 -1.23
N LEU A 199 -29.76 -15.05 -2.13
CA LEU A 199 -29.93 -14.98 -3.59
C LEU A 199 -30.54 -16.27 -4.19
N ASN A 200 -31.14 -17.11 -3.35
CA ASN A 200 -31.80 -18.36 -3.73
C ASN A 200 -30.88 -19.44 -4.35
N TYR A 201 -29.57 -19.36 -4.14
CA TYR A 201 -28.67 -20.48 -4.45
C TYR A 201 -28.73 -21.51 -3.31
N THR A 202 -29.14 -22.73 -3.63
CA THR A 202 -29.27 -23.85 -2.67
C THR A 202 -28.15 -24.87 -2.84
N ASN A 203 -27.98 -25.77 -1.85
CA ASN A 203 -27.04 -26.90 -1.88
C ASN A 203 -25.53 -26.53 -1.97
N LEU A 204 -25.12 -25.53 -1.19
CA LEU A 204 -23.74 -25.09 -1.09
C LEU A 204 -22.91 -25.99 -0.14
N ASN A 205 -22.64 -27.24 -0.53
CA ASN A 205 -21.66 -28.09 0.16
C ASN A 205 -20.24 -27.67 -0.22
N LEU A 206 -19.84 -26.48 0.22
CA LEU A 206 -18.53 -25.92 -0.08
C LEU A 206 -17.54 -26.27 1.05
N PRO A 207 -16.36 -26.81 0.72
CA PRO A 207 -15.39 -27.22 1.72
C PRO A 207 -14.81 -26.01 2.48
N ASP A 208 -14.65 -26.17 3.79
CA ASP A 208 -13.92 -25.21 4.63
C ASP A 208 -12.45 -25.15 4.23
N ILE A 209 -11.93 -23.94 4.08
CA ILE A 209 -10.55 -23.74 3.66
C ILE A 209 -9.69 -23.47 4.89
N LYS A 210 -8.62 -24.26 5.02
CA LYS A 210 -7.61 -24.04 6.06
C LYS A 210 -6.60 -23.01 5.59
N TYR A 211 -6.26 -22.08 6.47
CA TYR A 211 -5.21 -21.09 6.19
C TYR A 211 -3.84 -21.75 6.25
N ASP A 212 -3.02 -21.54 5.21
CA ASP A 212 -1.60 -21.81 5.26
C ASP A 212 -0.86 -20.64 5.93
N TYR A 213 -0.98 -20.55 7.25
CA TYR A 213 -0.27 -19.54 8.04
C TYR A 213 1.26 -19.65 7.91
N VAL A 214 1.77 -20.85 7.65
CA VAL A 214 3.22 -21.11 7.49
C VAL A 214 3.75 -20.38 6.25
N ARG A 215 2.98 -20.36 5.16
CA ARG A 215 3.32 -19.57 3.97
C ARG A 215 3.43 -18.08 4.28
N TYR A 216 2.57 -17.55 5.15
CA TYR A 216 2.58 -16.13 5.49
C TYR A 216 3.74 -15.73 6.42
N ILE A 217 4.11 -16.60 7.37
CA ILE A 217 5.23 -16.34 8.31
C ILE A 217 6.53 -16.02 7.56
N LYS A 218 6.80 -16.69 6.43
CA LYS A 218 8.00 -16.43 5.62
C LYS A 218 8.10 -14.98 5.13
N TYR A 219 6.97 -14.31 4.91
CA TYR A 219 6.96 -12.91 4.50
C TYR A 219 7.30 -11.95 5.63
N PHE A 220 7.29 -12.38 6.90
CA PHE A 220 7.62 -11.54 8.06
C PHE A 220 9.06 -11.72 8.57
N ILE A 221 9.89 -12.52 7.89
CA ILE A 221 11.24 -12.84 8.36
C ILE A 221 12.12 -11.61 8.61
N LYS A 222 12.01 -10.58 7.76
CA LYS A 222 12.78 -9.33 7.90
C LYS A 222 12.33 -8.53 9.12
N GLU A 223 11.04 -8.51 9.38
CA GLU A 223 10.45 -7.86 10.55
C GLU A 223 10.87 -8.58 11.84
N TYR A 224 10.90 -9.91 11.85
CA TYR A 224 11.43 -10.66 12.99
C TYR A 224 12.90 -10.35 13.26
N ILE A 225 13.74 -10.28 12.22
CA ILE A 225 15.14 -9.87 12.35
C ILE A 225 15.23 -8.44 12.90
N LEU A 226 14.38 -7.52 12.43
CA LEU A 226 14.34 -6.15 12.94
C LEU A 226 13.95 -6.12 14.42
N VAL A 227 12.94 -6.88 14.83
CA VAL A 227 12.52 -6.98 16.24
C VAL A 227 13.66 -7.52 17.12
N LEU A 228 14.40 -8.53 16.65
CA LEU A 228 15.58 -9.03 17.35
C LEU A 228 16.67 -7.95 17.49
N LEU A 229 16.95 -7.21 16.42
CA LEU A 229 17.91 -6.09 16.44
C LEU A 229 17.47 -5.01 17.43
N ILE A 230 16.17 -4.69 17.46
CA ILE A 230 15.57 -3.78 18.43
C ILE A 230 15.82 -4.27 19.86
N ILE A 231 15.56 -5.55 20.14
CA ILE A 231 15.81 -6.14 21.47
C ILE A 231 17.29 -6.01 21.86
N VAL A 232 18.21 -6.26 20.93
CA VAL A 232 19.67 -6.07 21.18
C VAL A 232 20.00 -4.62 21.49
N VAL A 233 19.43 -3.65 20.77
CA VAL A 233 19.57 -2.21 21.06
C VAL A 233 19.06 -1.90 22.47
N PHE A 234 17.90 -2.43 22.87
CA PHE A 234 17.38 -2.28 24.23
C PHE A 234 18.32 -2.83 25.32
N ILE A 235 18.93 -3.98 25.07
CA ILE A 235 19.89 -4.59 26.01
C ILE A 235 21.16 -3.73 26.12
N TYR A 236 21.63 -3.19 25.00
CA TYR A 236 22.88 -2.42 24.95
C TYR A 236 22.75 -1.03 25.58
N PHE A 237 21.66 -0.32 25.30
CA PHE A 237 21.45 1.03 25.81
C PHE A 237 20.75 1.00 27.18
N LYS A 238 21.41 1.54 28.22
CA LYS A 238 20.81 1.69 29.56
C LYS A 238 19.58 2.62 29.59
N ASN A 239 19.40 3.46 28.58
CA ASN A 239 18.28 4.39 28.50
C ASN A 239 17.13 3.80 27.67
N ILE A 240 16.15 3.22 28.34
CA ILE A 240 14.99 2.57 27.72
C ILE A 240 14.20 3.49 26.78
N PHE A 241 14.06 4.77 27.13
CA PHE A 241 13.32 5.74 26.33
C PHE A 241 14.00 5.98 24.98
N PHE A 242 15.33 6.11 24.99
CA PHE A 242 16.11 6.28 23.77
C PHE A 242 16.03 5.06 22.85
N SER A 243 16.09 3.86 23.42
CA SER A 243 15.93 2.60 22.70
C SER A 243 14.56 2.48 22.02
N ILE A 244 13.47 2.91 22.69
CA ILE A 244 12.12 2.95 22.10
C ILE A 244 12.12 3.85 20.86
N ILE A 245 12.68 5.05 20.95
CA ILE A 245 12.70 6.01 19.84
C ILE A 245 13.47 5.45 18.64
N ILE A 246 14.68 4.93 18.86
CA ILE A 246 15.50 4.32 17.81
C ILE A 246 14.73 3.21 17.11
N SER A 247 14.16 2.30 17.90
CA SER A 247 13.43 1.13 17.40
C SER A 247 12.25 1.54 16.53
N PHE A 248 11.53 2.56 16.97
CA PHE A 248 10.37 3.09 16.28
C PHE A 248 10.74 3.74 14.94
N LEU A 249 11.81 4.54 14.91
CA LEU A 249 12.29 5.16 13.68
C LEU A 249 12.82 4.14 12.67
N LEU A 250 13.57 3.13 13.13
CA LEU A 250 14.04 2.03 12.28
C LEU A 250 12.88 1.22 11.70
N PHE A 251 11.86 0.93 12.52
CA PHE A 251 10.64 0.25 12.07
C PHE A 251 9.91 1.04 10.97
N PHE A 252 9.80 2.36 11.13
CA PHE A 252 9.20 3.22 10.12
C PHE A 252 9.99 3.30 8.81
N SER A 253 11.32 3.31 8.89
CA SER A 253 12.18 3.19 7.71
C SER A 253 11.94 1.87 6.96
N LEU A 254 11.85 0.75 7.69
CA LEU A 254 11.55 -0.55 7.10
C LEU A 254 10.14 -0.58 6.48
N LEU A 255 9.13 -0.06 7.16
CA LEU A 255 7.77 0.02 6.62
C LEU A 255 7.72 0.83 5.32
N LYS A 256 8.39 1.98 5.27
CA LYS A 256 8.49 2.79 4.05
C LYS A 256 9.17 2.02 2.92
N TYR A 257 10.19 1.23 3.21
CA TYR A 257 10.82 0.38 2.21
C TYR A 257 9.85 -0.67 1.67
N GLU A 258 9.22 -1.47 2.55
CA GLU A 258 8.38 -2.61 2.14
C GLU A 258 7.07 -2.17 1.47
N LEU A 259 6.44 -1.09 1.94
CA LEU A 259 5.15 -0.63 1.41
C LEU A 259 5.28 0.23 0.15
N TYR A 260 6.44 0.87 -0.05
CA TYR A 260 6.61 1.84 -1.12
C TYR A 260 7.82 1.55 -2.00
N LEU A 261 9.04 1.72 -1.49
CA LEU A 261 10.26 1.69 -2.32
C LEU A 261 10.40 0.38 -3.09
N LYS A 262 10.06 -0.74 -2.45
CA LYS A 262 10.11 -2.07 -3.06
C LYS A 262 9.37 -2.16 -4.38
N HIS A 263 8.21 -1.51 -4.49
CA HIS A 263 7.33 -1.60 -5.66
C HIS A 263 7.62 -0.53 -6.73
N THR A 264 8.60 0.34 -6.52
CA THR A 264 9.04 1.29 -7.55
C THR A 264 9.89 0.58 -8.61
N SER A 265 9.94 1.16 -9.81
CA SER A 265 10.73 0.64 -10.94
C SER A 265 12.24 0.94 -10.85
N ILE A 266 12.69 1.60 -9.78
CA ILE A 266 14.10 1.97 -9.61
C ILE A 266 14.98 0.74 -9.35
N SER A 267 16.28 0.89 -9.61
CA SER A 267 17.26 -0.19 -9.41
C SER A 267 17.34 -0.62 -7.94
N THR A 268 17.68 -1.88 -7.70
CA THR A 268 17.90 -2.42 -6.34
C THR A 268 18.95 -1.62 -5.58
N THR A 269 20.02 -1.18 -6.26
CA THR A 269 21.06 -0.32 -5.69
C THR A 269 20.48 0.99 -5.18
N ASN A 270 19.64 1.67 -5.97
CA ASN A 270 19.02 2.93 -5.54
C ASN A 270 18.04 2.71 -4.38
N LYS A 271 17.33 1.58 -4.34
CA LYS A 271 16.47 1.22 -3.20
C LYS A 271 17.28 1.08 -1.92
N ILE A 272 18.44 0.41 -1.99
CA ILE A 272 19.34 0.22 -0.83
C ILE A 272 19.96 1.56 -0.39
N LEU A 273 20.45 2.36 -1.35
CA LEU A 273 21.01 3.68 -1.05
C LEU A 273 19.96 4.61 -0.43
N SER A 274 18.71 4.59 -0.91
CA SER A 274 17.63 5.36 -0.32
C SER A 274 17.36 4.93 1.12
N LEU A 275 17.39 3.63 1.43
CA LEU A 275 17.24 3.14 2.80
C LEU A 275 18.40 3.59 3.69
N PHE A 276 19.63 3.59 3.17
CA PHE A 276 20.80 4.07 3.89
C PHE A 276 20.71 5.57 4.21
N VAL A 277 20.25 6.38 3.26
CA VAL A 277 19.97 7.82 3.48
C VAL A 277 18.91 8.01 4.57
N ASP A 278 17.86 7.19 4.58
CA ASP A 278 16.84 7.20 5.64
C ASP A 278 17.45 6.88 7.02
N VAL A 279 18.36 5.89 7.11
CA VAL A 279 19.07 5.54 8.35
C VAL A 279 19.99 6.67 8.82
N ILE A 280 20.71 7.34 7.91
CA ILE A 280 21.54 8.51 8.24
C ILE A 280 20.66 9.63 8.82
N HIS A 281 19.52 9.91 8.17
CA HIS A 281 18.60 10.95 8.63
C HIS A 281 18.11 10.66 10.05
N ILE A 282 17.63 9.44 10.28
CA ILE A 282 17.16 8.97 11.59
C ILE A 282 18.28 9.09 12.63
N SER A 283 19.49 8.65 12.31
CA SER A 283 20.64 8.72 13.22
C SER A 283 20.97 10.17 13.61
N PHE A 284 20.87 11.09 12.67
CA PHE A 284 21.07 12.51 12.90
C PHE A 284 19.96 13.12 13.79
N GLU A 285 18.69 12.78 13.56
CA GLU A 285 17.58 13.21 14.43
C GLU A 285 17.75 12.71 15.87
N ILE A 286 18.13 11.43 16.02
CA ILE A 286 18.41 10.80 17.31
C ILE A 286 19.57 11.51 18.01
N PHE A 287 20.64 11.85 17.30
CA PHE A 287 21.79 12.54 17.85
C PHE A 287 21.43 13.94 18.35
N VAL A 288 20.65 14.69 17.58
CA VAL A 288 20.16 16.02 17.98
C VAL A 288 19.26 15.92 19.22
N LEU A 289 18.34 14.95 19.25
CA LEU A 289 17.50 14.69 20.42
C LEU A 289 18.33 14.30 21.65
N TRP A 290 19.37 13.48 21.46
CA TRP A 290 20.29 13.11 22.53
C TRP A 290 21.01 14.32 23.11
N LEU A 291 21.49 15.25 22.26
CA LEU A 291 22.09 16.51 22.70
C LEU A 291 21.11 17.38 23.48
N LEU A 292 19.85 17.46 23.03
CA LEU A 292 18.79 18.21 23.70
C LEU A 292 18.47 17.66 25.10
N ILE A 293 18.45 16.33 25.26
CA ILE A 293 18.12 15.68 26.54
C ILE A 293 19.34 15.68 27.49
N ASN A 294 20.55 15.47 26.99
CA ASN A 294 21.77 15.32 27.80
C ASN A 294 22.62 16.60 27.86
N PHE A 295 21.97 17.77 27.85
CA PHE A 295 22.66 19.04 27.68
C PHE A 295 23.46 19.48 28.91
N GLU A 296 23.07 19.10 30.15
CA GLU A 296 23.77 19.32 31.43
C GLU A 296 24.38 20.73 31.66
N CYS A 297 23.94 21.75 30.92
CA CYS A 297 24.61 23.05 30.81
C CYS A 297 26.10 22.97 30.38
N ASN A 298 26.50 21.93 29.67
CA ASN A 298 27.84 21.81 29.11
C ASN A 298 27.96 22.72 27.88
N ILE A 299 28.79 23.76 27.97
CA ILE A 299 28.97 24.78 26.92
C ILE A 299 29.33 24.15 25.57
N ASN A 300 30.19 23.13 25.55
CA ASN A 300 30.61 22.49 24.31
C ASN A 300 29.44 21.76 23.63
N LYS A 301 28.59 21.08 24.40
CA LYS A 301 27.40 20.40 23.87
C LYS A 301 26.39 21.43 23.29
N ILE A 302 26.22 22.56 23.97
CA ILE A 302 25.31 23.63 23.53
C ILE A 302 25.82 24.32 22.27
N LEU A 303 27.12 24.63 22.23
CA LEU A 303 27.75 25.21 21.04
C LEU A 303 27.60 24.26 19.84
N LEU A 304 27.88 22.97 20.03
CA LEU A 304 27.67 21.96 19.00
C LEU A 304 26.21 21.90 18.52
N LEU A 305 25.26 21.90 19.46
CA LEU A 305 23.83 21.92 19.15
C LEU A 305 23.44 23.15 18.31
N ASN A 306 23.93 24.33 18.68
CA ASN A 306 23.70 25.57 17.94
C ASN A 306 24.29 25.53 16.53
N ILE A 307 25.52 25.04 16.37
CA ILE A 307 26.17 24.88 15.06
C ILE A 307 25.35 23.95 14.18
N ILE A 308 24.88 22.82 14.73
CA ILE A 308 24.07 21.85 13.99
C ILE A 308 22.74 22.48 13.55
N TYR A 309 21.99 23.11 14.46
CA TYR A 309 20.70 23.73 14.12
C TYR A 309 20.86 24.89 13.15
N PHE A 310 21.87 25.74 13.33
CA PHE A 310 22.16 26.81 12.40
C PHE A 310 22.44 26.27 11.00
N SER A 311 23.28 25.21 10.90
CA SER A 311 23.59 24.56 9.63
C SER A 311 22.35 23.95 8.98
N MET A 312 21.45 23.34 9.76
CA MET A 312 20.16 22.82 9.26
C MET A 312 19.28 23.94 8.70
N VAL A 313 19.11 25.04 9.46
CA VAL A 313 18.28 26.19 9.06
C VAL A 313 18.86 26.87 7.83
N ALA A 314 20.17 27.13 7.80
CA ALA A 314 20.86 27.71 6.66
C ALA A 314 20.75 26.82 5.42
N GLY A 315 21.01 25.52 5.57
CA GLY A 315 20.86 24.55 4.48
C GLY A 315 19.43 24.53 3.93
N PHE A 316 18.42 24.52 4.79
CA PHE A 316 17.02 24.57 4.34
C PHE A 316 16.67 25.92 3.70
N PHE A 317 17.24 27.03 4.16
CA PHE A 317 17.00 28.33 3.53
C PHE A 317 17.57 28.39 2.11
N ILE A 318 18.75 27.79 1.89
CA ILE A 318 19.44 27.72 0.59
C ILE A 318 18.72 26.75 -0.35
N PHE A 319 18.51 25.50 0.10
CA PHE A 319 17.99 24.43 -0.74
C PHE A 319 16.46 24.32 -0.76
N LYS A 320 15.77 25.08 0.09
CA LYS A 320 14.32 25.00 0.38
C LYS A 320 13.84 23.62 0.84
N ARG A 321 14.76 22.67 1.06
CA ARG A 321 14.55 21.26 1.40
C ARG A 321 15.72 20.70 2.19
N CYS A 322 15.52 19.58 2.87
CA CYS A 322 16.59 18.84 3.52
C CYS A 322 17.47 18.19 2.43
N ILE A 323 18.80 18.32 2.54
CA ILE A 323 19.77 17.76 1.58
C ILE A 323 19.56 16.25 1.42
N LEU A 324 19.31 15.53 2.51
CA LEU A 324 19.03 14.09 2.46
C LEU A 324 17.74 13.78 1.68
N THR A 325 16.73 14.66 1.74
CA THR A 325 15.51 14.52 0.91
C THR A 325 15.83 14.69 -0.57
N ILE A 326 16.67 15.67 -0.92
CA ILE A 326 17.09 15.90 -2.31
C ILE A 326 17.84 14.68 -2.85
N ILE A 327 18.76 14.11 -2.05
CA ILE A 327 19.49 12.90 -2.42
C ILE A 327 18.52 11.74 -2.63
N THR A 328 17.60 11.50 -1.68
CA THR A 328 16.58 10.44 -1.80
C THR A 328 15.73 10.63 -3.06
N ASN A 329 15.23 11.84 -3.33
CA ASN A 329 14.41 12.11 -4.52
C ASN A 329 15.16 11.85 -5.82
N LYS A 330 16.46 12.16 -5.86
CA LYS A 330 17.33 11.86 -7.01
C LYS A 330 17.54 10.35 -7.17
N LEU A 331 17.68 9.60 -6.07
CA LEU A 331 17.80 8.14 -6.10
C LEU A 331 16.50 7.45 -6.54
N THR A 332 15.35 8.01 -6.14
CA THR A 332 14.02 7.40 -6.38
C THR A 332 13.33 7.90 -7.63
N ASP A 333 13.91 8.84 -8.37
CA ASP A 333 13.32 9.51 -9.53
C ASP A 333 11.92 10.09 -9.23
N THR A 334 11.79 10.65 -8.04
CA THR A 334 10.55 11.31 -7.57
C THR A 334 10.86 12.77 -7.27
N PRO A 335 10.95 13.62 -8.30
CA PRO A 335 11.11 15.06 -8.08
C PRO A 335 9.94 15.54 -7.21
N ASP A 336 10.25 16.45 -6.28
CA ASP A 336 9.25 17.12 -5.45
C ASP A 336 8.52 16.29 -4.41
N ARG A 337 8.99 15.08 -4.13
CA ARG A 337 8.50 14.36 -2.95
C ARG A 337 9.07 14.99 -1.69
N THR A 338 8.21 15.52 -0.83
CA THR A 338 8.64 15.84 0.53
C THR A 338 9.00 14.55 1.25
N TRP A 339 9.91 14.61 2.22
CA TRP A 339 10.07 13.49 3.14
C TRP A 339 8.74 13.32 3.88
N GLY A 340 7.90 12.40 3.38
CA GLY A 340 6.59 12.13 3.95
C GLY A 340 6.80 11.78 5.42
N GLY A 341 6.48 12.71 6.30
CA GLY A 341 6.75 12.54 7.72
C GLY A 341 6.12 11.26 8.24
N ASN A 342 6.68 10.73 9.33
CA ASN A 342 6.18 9.55 10.04
C ASN A 342 4.65 9.55 10.26
N ILE A 343 4.01 10.72 10.23
CA ILE A 343 2.55 10.91 10.27
C ILE A 343 1.78 10.13 9.19
N TYR A 344 2.31 9.94 7.98
CA TYR A 344 1.63 9.14 6.95
C TYR A 344 1.68 7.65 7.26
N ILE A 345 2.80 7.19 7.83
CA ILE A 345 2.95 5.83 8.34
C ILE A 345 1.96 5.60 9.48
N PHE A 346 1.85 6.56 10.40
CA PHE A 346 0.85 6.53 11.46
C PHE A 346 -0.58 6.47 10.93
N LYS A 347 -0.95 7.34 9.98
CA LYS A 347 -2.29 7.30 9.36
C LYS A 347 -2.55 5.97 8.65
N TYR A 348 -1.54 5.40 8.02
CA TYR A 348 -1.61 4.10 7.38
C TYR A 348 -1.88 2.98 8.41
N ILE A 349 -1.14 2.98 9.52
CA ILE A 349 -1.28 2.00 10.63
C ILE A 349 -2.66 2.09 11.27
N PHE A 350 -3.15 3.29 11.55
CA PHE A 350 -4.42 3.54 12.21
C PHE A 350 -5.62 3.62 11.26
N ASP A 351 -5.45 3.23 10.00
CA ASP A 351 -6.47 3.26 8.95
C ASP A 351 -7.23 4.60 8.84
N ILE A 352 -6.53 5.72 9.03
CA ILE A 352 -7.12 7.08 8.97
C ILE A 352 -7.25 7.52 7.50
N ASN A 353 -7.93 6.70 6.68
CA ASN A 353 -8.39 6.96 5.30
C ASN A 353 -7.39 7.72 4.41
N THR A 354 -6.11 7.39 4.49
CA THR A 354 -5.14 7.88 3.51
C THR A 354 -4.34 6.71 2.96
N PRO A 355 -4.29 6.52 1.63
CA PRO A 355 -3.23 5.71 1.04
C PRO A 355 -1.87 6.20 1.56
N PHE A 356 -0.89 5.30 1.64
CA PHE A 356 0.44 5.61 2.17
C PHE A 356 1.08 6.84 1.50
N GLU A 357 0.65 7.17 0.28
CA GLU A 357 1.01 8.38 -0.43
C GLU A 357 -0.20 9.28 -0.68
N LYS A 358 -0.07 10.55 -0.30
CA LYS A 358 -0.97 11.60 -0.78
C LYS A 358 -0.48 12.08 -2.14
N LYS A 359 -1.39 12.35 -3.09
CA LYS A 359 -1.07 13.22 -4.24
C LYS A 359 -0.57 14.56 -3.69
N HIS A 360 0.66 14.92 -4.02
CA HIS A 360 1.17 16.25 -3.72
C HIS A 360 0.40 17.25 -4.60
N ASN A 361 -0.55 17.98 -4.01
CA ASN A 361 -0.96 19.25 -4.58
C ASN A 361 0.15 20.25 -4.26
N VAL A 362 0.73 20.83 -5.30
CA VAL A 362 1.92 21.69 -5.28
C VAL A 362 1.62 23.08 -4.67
N ASP A 363 0.38 23.34 -4.28
CA ASP A 363 -0.11 24.71 -4.02
C ASP A 363 0.25 25.32 -2.65
N ILE A 364 1.01 24.64 -1.79
CA ILE A 364 1.57 25.26 -0.57
C ILE A 364 3.08 25.16 -0.63
N THR A 365 3.78 26.30 -0.63
CA THR A 365 5.24 26.35 -0.63
C THR A 365 5.77 25.63 0.62
N ASP A 366 6.34 24.43 0.43
CA ASP A 366 6.85 23.54 1.49
C ASP A 366 7.76 24.25 2.51
N SER A 367 8.40 25.35 2.11
CA SER A 367 9.26 26.17 2.96
C SER A 367 8.54 26.76 4.17
N GLU A 368 7.32 27.30 4.01
CA GLU A 368 6.62 27.95 5.13
C GLU A 368 6.21 26.93 6.20
N ARG A 369 5.64 25.80 5.77
CA ARG A 369 5.27 24.70 6.67
C ARG A 369 6.50 24.16 7.39
N TRP A 370 7.63 24.04 6.69
CA TRP A 370 8.87 23.59 7.32
C TRP A 370 9.39 24.59 8.36
N ILE A 371 9.39 25.89 8.04
CA ILE A 371 9.80 26.94 8.98
C ILE A 371 8.93 26.87 10.23
N GLN A 372 7.60 26.84 10.08
CA GLN A 372 6.67 26.75 11.21
C GLN A 372 6.90 25.49 12.07
N PHE A 373 7.21 24.36 11.44
CA PHE A 373 7.52 23.13 12.17
C PHE A 373 8.82 23.27 12.98
N ASN A 374 9.85 23.88 12.40
CA ASN A 374 11.16 24.06 13.06
C ASN A 374 11.16 25.16 14.10
N THR A 375 10.27 26.16 14.03
CA THR A 375 10.11 27.17 15.09
C THR A 375 9.85 26.51 16.45
N LYS A 376 9.08 25.40 16.47
CA LYS A 376 8.80 24.62 17.69
C LYS A 376 10.03 23.96 18.30
N VAL A 377 11.10 23.80 17.52
CA VAL A 377 12.34 23.15 17.92
C VAL A 377 13.43 24.19 18.23
N ILE A 378 13.52 25.24 17.41
CA ILE A 378 14.43 26.38 17.62
C ILE A 378 14.12 27.09 18.94
N PHE A 379 12.85 27.26 19.28
CA PHE A 379 12.46 27.95 20.52
C PHE A 379 13.01 27.25 21.79
N PRO A 380 12.84 25.93 21.98
CA PRO A 380 13.52 25.18 23.03
C PRO A 380 15.05 25.34 23.04
N VAL A 381 15.70 25.33 21.88
CA VAL A 381 17.17 25.53 21.79
C VAL A 381 17.55 26.91 22.32
N ILE A 382 16.81 27.96 21.96
CA ILE A 382 17.03 29.32 22.49
C ILE A 382 16.83 29.36 24.01
N LEU A 383 15.76 28.76 24.53
CA LEU A 383 15.53 28.69 25.97
C LEU A 383 16.65 27.95 26.71
N LEU A 384 17.17 26.85 26.13
CA LEU A 384 18.29 26.11 26.69
C LEU A 384 19.55 26.98 26.74
N ASN A 385 19.84 27.75 25.68
CA ASN A 385 20.96 28.71 25.67
C ASN A 385 20.83 29.73 26.80
N LEU A 386 19.66 30.37 26.92
CA LEU A 386 19.39 31.37 27.97
C LEU A 386 19.52 30.78 29.38
N TYR A 387 18.98 29.58 29.59
CA TYR A 387 19.08 28.88 30.86
C TYR A 387 20.54 28.58 31.25
N CYS A 388 21.36 28.13 30.29
CA CYS A 388 22.75 27.81 30.55
C CYS A 388 23.58 29.06 30.83
N LEU A 389 23.37 30.14 30.06
CA LEU A 389 23.99 31.45 30.32
C LEU A 389 23.66 31.97 31.72
N TRP A 390 22.39 31.86 32.13
CA TRP A 390 21.96 32.25 33.47
C TRP A 390 22.63 31.42 34.57
N LYS A 391 22.74 30.10 34.38
CA LYS A 391 23.38 29.19 35.35
C LYS A 391 24.88 29.47 35.48
N ILE A 392 25.57 29.71 34.37
CA ILE A 392 27.00 30.06 34.35
C ILE A 392 27.23 31.37 35.12
N ASN A 393 26.42 32.40 34.86
CA ASN A 393 26.56 33.69 35.53
C ASN A 393 26.38 33.58 37.06
N LYS A 394 25.45 32.75 37.52
CA LYS A 394 25.29 32.47 38.97
C LYS A 394 26.52 31.80 39.57
N SER A 395 27.12 30.84 38.88
CA SER A 395 28.34 30.18 39.39
C SER A 395 29.54 31.12 39.48
N THR A 396 29.71 32.04 38.52
CA THR A 396 30.79 33.03 38.54
C THR A 396 30.60 34.09 39.63
N LEU A 397 29.36 34.51 39.91
CA LEU A 397 29.06 35.47 40.99
C LEU A 397 29.36 34.90 42.39
N CYS A 398 29.19 33.60 42.62
CA CYS A 398 29.52 32.96 43.91
C CYS A 398 31.03 32.84 44.16
N ILE A 399 31.84 32.70 43.10
CA ILE A 399 33.31 32.63 43.21
C ILE A 399 33.91 34.00 43.57
N SER A 400 33.28 35.10 43.14
CA SER A 400 33.74 36.47 43.46
C SER A 400 33.43 36.95 44.89
N LYS A 401 32.74 36.13 45.70
CA LYS A 401 32.34 36.45 47.09
C LYS A 401 33.07 35.62 48.15
N GLN A 402 34.03 34.79 47.75
CA GLN A 402 35.04 34.18 48.63
C GLN A 402 36.35 34.93 48.45
#